data_AF-A0A2I0JXP6-F1
#
_entry.id   AF-A0A2I0JXP6-F1
#
_cell.length_a   1.000
_cell.length_b   1.000
_cell.length_c   1.000
_cell.angle_alpha   90.00
_cell.angle_beta   90.00
_cell.angle_gamma   90.00
#
_symmetry.space_group_name_H-M   'P 1'
#
loop_
_entity.id
_entity.type
_entity.pdbx_description
1 polymer ?
#
loop_
_entity_poly.entity_id
_entity_poly.type
_entity_poly.pdbx_seq_one_letter_code
_entity_poly.pdbx_strand_id
1 'polypeptide(L)'
;MPISEPGTLTHIAPAALPTNSPLEAETDHEQRFKKIEEIVKALQAGDSRHNTSYLDLNLFPDMSLPSKIKVPDFKKYDGTSNPRHHLRHYQGRMHQYWEYE
;
A
#
# COMPACT_ATOMS: atom_id res chain seq x y z
N MET A 1 -80.54 4.49 -13.15
CA MET A 1 -79.38 4.68 -12.25
C MET A 1 -78.37 3.57 -12.50
N PRO A 2 -77.04 3.76 -12.31
CA PRO A 2 -76.24 4.97 -11.94
C PRO A 2 -75.39 5.48 -13.15
N ILE A 3 -75.02 6.76 -13.33
CA ILE A 3 -74.06 7.68 -12.68
C ILE A 3 -72.61 7.16 -12.61
N SER A 4 -71.66 7.82 -13.31
CA SER A 4 -70.40 8.35 -12.74
C SER A 4 -69.60 9.22 -13.74
N GLU A 5 -68.96 10.23 -13.17
CA GLU A 5 -68.42 11.49 -13.70
C GLU A 5 -67.03 11.44 -14.38
N PRO A 6 -66.57 12.57 -14.97
CA PRO A 6 -65.26 12.72 -15.58
C PRO A 6 -64.17 12.95 -14.52
N GLY A 7 -63.15 12.10 -14.49
CA GLY A 7 -61.94 12.32 -13.70
C GLY A 7 -60.78 12.68 -14.60
N THR A 8 -60.55 13.98 -14.82
CA THR A 8 -59.24 14.47 -15.27
C THR A 8 -58.23 14.11 -14.19
N LEU A 9 -57.38 13.12 -14.47
CA LEU A 9 -56.24 12.77 -13.64
C LEU A 9 -55.20 13.90 -13.80
N THR A 10 -55.31 14.90 -12.94
CA THR A 10 -54.18 15.78 -12.62
C THR A 10 -53.04 14.92 -12.10
N HIS A 11 -51.81 15.37 -12.38
CA HIS A 11 -50.54 14.94 -11.78
C HIS A 11 -49.85 13.83 -12.59
N ILE A 12 -48.70 14.06 -13.24
CA ILE A 12 -47.47 14.63 -12.71
C ILE A 12 -46.66 15.24 -13.87
N ALA A 13 -46.20 16.50 -13.74
CA ALA A 13 -45.14 17.02 -14.59
C ALA A 13 -43.86 16.19 -14.35
N PRO A 14 -43.12 15.75 -15.38
CA PRO A 14 -41.88 15.02 -15.16
C PRO A 14 -40.97 15.88 -14.29
N ALA A 15 -40.65 15.38 -13.10
CA ALA A 15 -39.64 15.99 -12.24
C ALA A 15 -38.36 16.10 -13.08
N ALA A 16 -37.90 17.33 -13.29
CA ALA A 16 -36.63 17.58 -13.94
C ALA A 16 -35.54 16.77 -13.24
N LEU A 17 -34.73 16.04 -14.02
CA LEU A 17 -33.53 15.40 -13.51
C LEU A 17 -32.72 16.43 -12.72
N PRO A 18 -32.23 16.12 -11.51
CA PRO A 18 -31.24 16.96 -10.88
C PRO A 18 -30.00 16.95 -11.76
N THR A 19 -29.79 18.05 -12.48
CA THR A 19 -28.54 18.33 -13.16
C THR A 19 -27.49 18.49 -12.09
N ASN A 20 -26.78 17.40 -11.75
CA ASN A 20 -25.53 17.53 -11.02
C ASN A 20 -24.59 18.32 -11.94
N SER A 21 -24.40 19.59 -11.60
CA SER A 21 -23.71 20.54 -12.44
C SER A 21 -22.23 20.11 -12.57
N PRO A 22 -21.59 20.32 -13.74
CA PRO A 22 -20.17 19.98 -13.94
C PRO A 22 -19.21 20.58 -12.90
N LEU A 23 -19.65 21.66 -12.25
CA LEU A 23 -18.92 22.40 -11.22
C LEU A 23 -18.52 21.55 -10.01
N GLU A 24 -19.37 20.64 -9.52
CA GLU A 24 -19.01 19.78 -8.38
C GLU A 24 -17.95 18.73 -8.77
N ALA A 25 -18.05 18.17 -9.99
CA ALA A 25 -17.06 17.23 -10.50
C ALA A 25 -15.70 17.89 -10.76
N GLU A 26 -15.69 19.11 -11.30
CA GLU A 26 -14.47 19.91 -11.49
C GLU A 26 -13.75 20.14 -10.16
N THR A 27 -14.49 20.48 -9.10
CA THR A 27 -13.92 20.68 -7.76
C THR A 27 -13.42 19.38 -7.11
N ASP A 28 -14.06 18.23 -7.35
CA ASP A 28 -13.56 16.93 -6.90
C ASP A 28 -12.26 16.55 -7.62
N HIS A 29 -12.19 16.75 -8.92
CA HIS A 29 -10.99 16.48 -9.72
C HIS A 29 -9.81 17.36 -9.28
N GLU A 30 -10.04 18.65 -9.07
CA GLU A 30 -9.05 19.61 -8.55
C GLU A 30 -8.54 19.19 -7.17
N GLN A 31 -9.44 18.84 -6.24
CA GLN A 31 -9.09 18.38 -4.90
C GLN A 31 -8.29 17.07 -4.93
N ARG A 32 -8.67 16.14 -5.81
CA ARG A 32 -7.97 14.87 -5.99
C ARG A 32 -6.58 15.07 -6.58
N PHE A 33 -6.43 15.97 -7.55
CA PHE A 33 -5.11 16.29 -8.13
C PHE A 33 -4.19 16.92 -7.08
N LYS A 34 -4.71 17.88 -6.31
CA LYS A 34 -3.97 18.52 -5.21
C LYS A 34 -3.50 17.51 -4.17
N LYS A 35 -4.33 16.53 -3.81
CA LYS A 35 -3.96 15.44 -2.90
C LYS A 35 -2.84 14.57 -3.46
N ILE A 36 -2.88 14.26 -4.76
CA ILE A 36 -1.81 13.49 -5.43
C ILE A 36 -0.50 14.27 -5.43
N GLU A 37 -0.53 15.57 -5.74
CA GLU A 37 0.66 16.43 -5.70
C GLU A 37 1.28 16.50 -4.29
N GLU A 38 0.46 16.58 -3.25
CA GLU A 38 0.91 16.58 -1.86
C GLU A 38 1.59 15.26 -1.49
N ILE A 39 1.02 14.13 -1.92
CA ILE A 39 1.62 12.80 -1.73
C ILE A 39 2.96 12.70 -2.47
N VAL A 40 3.04 13.15 -3.72
CA VAL A 40 4.30 13.12 -4.51
C VAL A 40 5.37 13.98 -3.84
N LYS A 41 5.02 15.19 -3.37
CA LYS A 41 5.95 16.06 -2.63
C LYS A 41 6.42 15.42 -1.32
N ALA A 42 5.53 14.76 -0.58
CA ALA A 42 5.88 14.05 0.65
C ALA A 42 6.81 12.86 0.39
N LEU A 43 6.57 12.10 -0.69
CA LEU A 43 7.44 11.01 -1.11
C LEU A 43 8.83 11.51 -1.53
N GLN A 44 8.90 12.60 -2.29
CA GLN A 44 10.16 13.22 -2.71
C GLN A 44 10.94 13.81 -1.53
N ALA A 45 10.26 14.36 -0.51
CA ALA A 45 10.91 14.87 0.69
C ALA A 45 11.56 13.75 1.55
N GLY A 46 11.06 12.51 1.45
CA GLY A 46 11.59 11.34 2.17
C GLY A 46 12.75 10.61 1.48
N ASP A 47 13.05 10.94 0.22
CA ASP A 47 14.03 10.26 -0.64
C ASP A 47 15.48 10.81 -0.48
N SER A 48 15.76 11.57 0.59
CA SER A 48 17.14 11.97 0.90
C SER A 48 17.96 10.85 1.56
N ARG A 49 17.33 9.72 1.90
CA ARG A 49 17.92 8.63 2.70
C ARG A 49 18.36 7.42 1.88
N HIS A 50 18.56 7.55 0.57
CA HIS A 50 18.82 6.40 -0.31
C HIS A 50 20.28 6.29 -0.76
N ASN A 51 21.21 6.95 -0.06
CA ASN A 51 22.64 6.65 -0.20
C ASN A 51 23.25 6.09 1.08
N THR A 52 22.47 5.34 1.86
CA THR A 52 23.04 4.48 2.91
C THR A 52 23.66 3.31 2.17
N SER A 53 24.99 3.31 2.07
CA SER A 53 25.73 2.20 1.47
C SER A 53 25.32 0.90 2.19
N TYR A 54 25.34 -0.24 1.50
CA TYR A 54 25.16 -1.54 2.17
C TYR A 54 26.09 -1.70 3.38
N LEU A 55 27.28 -1.07 3.31
CA LEU A 55 28.26 -1.04 4.39
C LEU A 55 27.78 -0.23 5.61
N ASP A 56 26.95 0.80 5.42
CA ASP A 56 26.39 1.60 6.51
C ASP A 56 25.25 0.87 7.24
N LEU A 57 24.73 -0.22 6.65
CA LEU A 57 23.77 -1.12 7.29
C LEU A 57 24.43 -2.17 8.16
N ASN A 58 25.77 -2.27 8.15
CA ASN A 58 26.48 -3.19 9.04
C ASN A 58 26.41 -2.68 10.47
N LEU A 59 25.69 -3.42 11.32
CA LEU A 59 25.61 -3.17 12.76
C LEU A 59 26.97 -3.32 13.47
N PHE A 60 27.92 -4.02 12.83
CA PHE A 60 29.25 -4.27 13.34
C PHE A 60 30.32 -3.99 12.27
N PRO A 61 30.78 -2.73 12.13
CA PRO A 61 31.76 -2.35 11.11
C PRO A 61 33.12 -3.04 11.28
N ASP A 62 33.46 -3.42 12.51
CA ASP A 62 34.76 -4.03 12.85
C ASP A 62 34.68 -5.55 13.09
N MET A 63 33.52 -6.18 12.85
CA MET A 63 33.38 -7.63 13.03
C MET A 63 33.92 -8.36 11.81
N SER A 64 35.17 -8.82 11.90
CA SER A 64 35.68 -9.83 10.98
C SER A 64 34.87 -11.10 11.18
N LEU A 65 34.23 -11.60 10.12
CA LEU A 65 33.64 -12.94 10.15
C LEU A 65 34.74 -13.95 10.57
N PRO A 66 34.54 -14.76 11.62
CA PRO A 66 35.46 -15.84 11.93
C PRO A 66 35.74 -16.67 10.67
N SER A 67 37.01 -16.97 10.40
CA SER A 67 37.44 -17.69 9.19
C SER A 67 36.83 -19.09 9.03
N LYS A 68 36.21 -19.61 10.10
CA LYS A 68 35.54 -20.90 10.18
C LYS A 68 34.01 -20.80 10.12
N ILE A 69 33.43 -19.61 9.92
CA ILE A 69 31.98 -19.51 9.73
C ILE A 69 31.60 -20.33 8.50
N LYS A 70 30.83 -21.38 8.75
CA LYS A 70 30.13 -22.10 7.69
C LYS A 70 29.01 -21.18 7.23
N VAL A 71 29.01 -20.84 5.94
CA VAL A 71 27.84 -20.21 5.32
C VAL A 71 26.67 -21.17 5.53
N PRO A 72 25.61 -20.75 6.24
CA PRO A 72 24.49 -21.63 6.51
C PRO A 72 23.83 -22.06 5.20
N ASP A 73 23.71 -23.37 4.99
CA ASP A 73 22.98 -23.91 3.85
C ASP A 73 21.49 -23.99 4.22
N PHE A 74 20.71 -23.00 3.78
CA PHE A 74 19.26 -23.01 3.90
C PHE A 74 18.63 -22.52 2.60
N LYS A 75 17.41 -23.00 2.34
CA LYS A 75 16.65 -22.63 1.15
C LYS A 75 16.41 -21.12 1.15
N LYS A 76 16.83 -20.42 0.09
CA LYS A 76 16.51 -19.00 -0.12
C LYS A 76 15.02 -18.79 -0.35
N TYR A 77 14.53 -17.59 -0.03
CA TYR A 77 13.15 -17.24 -0.32
C TYR A 77 12.92 -17.21 -1.83
N ASP A 78 12.00 -18.05 -2.31
CA ASP A 78 11.68 -18.21 -3.73
C ASP A 78 10.52 -17.32 -4.20
N GLY A 79 9.96 -16.49 -3.31
CA GLY A 79 8.81 -15.63 -3.61
C GLY A 79 7.47 -16.36 -3.67
N THR A 80 7.46 -17.70 -3.60
CA THR A 80 6.23 -18.50 -3.72
C THR A 80 5.73 -19.00 -2.36
N SER A 81 6.65 -19.21 -1.42
CA SER A 81 6.34 -19.67 -0.07
C SER A 81 5.81 -18.54 0.84
N ASN A 82 5.16 -18.91 1.94
CA ASN A 82 4.67 -17.93 2.92
C ASN A 82 5.85 -17.17 3.59
N PRO A 83 5.92 -15.83 3.48
CA PRO A 83 7.03 -15.05 4.02
C PRO A 83 7.24 -15.21 5.53
N ARG A 84 6.14 -15.25 6.32
CA ARG A 84 6.23 -15.38 7.78
C ARG A 84 6.77 -16.74 8.20
N HIS A 85 6.37 -17.80 7.50
CA HIS A 85 6.90 -19.14 7.75
C HIS A 85 8.38 -19.22 7.37
N HIS A 86 8.75 -18.66 6.21
CA HIS A 86 10.13 -18.61 5.75
C HIS A 86 11.06 -17.90 6.76
N LEU A 87 10.63 -16.75 7.28
CA LEU A 87 11.38 -15.99 8.29
C LEU A 87 11.56 -16.76 9.60
N ARG A 88 10.50 -17.42 10.11
CA ARG A 88 10.61 -18.26 11.31
C ARG A 88 11.57 -19.42 11.13
N HIS A 89 11.53 -20.06 9.96
CA HIS A 89 12.46 -21.14 9.62
C HIS A 89 13.91 -20.64 9.55
N TYR A 90 14.15 -19.51 8.87
CA TYR A 90 15.46 -18.88 8.78
C TYR A 90 16.03 -18.57 10.16
N GLN A 91 15.26 -17.92 11.03
CA GLN A 91 15.69 -17.60 12.40
C GLN A 91 16.13 -18.86 13.17
N GLY A 92 15.33 -19.93 13.13
CA GLY A 92 15.67 -21.19 13.79
C GLY A 92 16.94 -21.85 13.23
N ARG A 93 17.18 -21.77 11.91
CA ARG A 93 18.41 -22.27 11.27
C ARG A 93 19.63 -21.46 11.67
N MET A 94 19.50 -20.14 11.76
CA MET A 94 20.60 -19.24 12.15
C MET A 94 21.04 -19.44 13.60
N HIS A 95 20.12 -19.77 14.52
CA HIS A 95 20.47 -20.04 15.92
C HIS A 95 21.53 -21.14 16.10
N GLN A 96 21.59 -22.13 15.19
CA GLN A 96 22.59 -23.21 15.26
C GLN A 96 24.03 -22.74 15.01
N TYR A 97 24.21 -21.55 14.46
CA TYR A 97 25.50 -20.95 14.14
C TYR A 97 25.92 -19.88 15.16
N TRP A 98 25.13 -19.68 16.22
CA TRP A 98 25.43 -18.69 17.26
C TRP A 98 26.50 -19.17 18.26
N GLU A 99 26.73 -20.48 18.37
CA GLU A 99 27.64 -21.12 19.34
C GLU A 99 29.10 -21.27 18.82
N TYR A 100 29.50 -20.52 17.79
CA TYR A 100 30.89 -20.50 17.33
C TYR A 100 31.65 -19.36 18.02
N GLU A 101 32.14 -19.63 19.23
CA GLU A 101 33.20 -18.86 19.92
C GLU A 101 34.59 -19.17 19.33
#